data_AF-A0A5B7KF25-F1
#
_entry.id   AF-A0A5B7KF25-F1
#
_cell.length_a   1.000
_cell.length_b   1.000
_cell.length_c   1.000
_cell.angle_alpha   90.00
_cell.angle_beta   90.00
_cell.angle_gamma   90.00
#
_symmetry.space_group_name_H-M   'P 1'
#
loop_
_entity.id
_entity.type
_entity.pdbx_description
1 polymer ?
#
loop_
_entity_poly.entity_id
_entity_poly.type
_entity_poly.pdbx_seq_one_letter_code
_entity_poly.pdbx_strand_id
1 'polypeptide(L)'
;MCTGRTVADPKTVADLFAEHFASVSRKDPAAPGARQRQRMKSLEVNFSSTGGESYNVPFSASELRTALSQCHDSSPGSDDIPYAFLLHMSDSAFTFLLNIYNMIWHTGEFPSS
;
A
#
# COMPACT_ATOMS: atom_id res chain seq x y z
N MET A 1 17.59 1.00 -38.38
CA MET A 1 17.86 -0.46 -38.32
C MET A 1 17.91 -0.86 -36.86
N CYS A 2 16.81 -1.36 -36.28
CA CYS A 2 16.82 -1.91 -34.91
C CYS A 2 17.24 -3.38 -34.99
N THR A 3 18.46 -3.69 -34.61
CA THR A 3 18.92 -5.06 -34.41
C THR A 3 18.29 -5.61 -33.13
N GLY A 4 17.16 -6.32 -33.24
CA GLY A 4 16.59 -7.08 -32.14
C GLY A 4 17.50 -8.24 -31.77
N ARG A 5 18.12 -8.19 -30.59
CA ARG A 5 18.85 -9.31 -30.00
C ARG A 5 17.97 -9.95 -28.93
N THR A 6 17.63 -11.22 -29.11
CA THR A 6 16.96 -12.03 -28.09
C THR A 6 17.99 -12.52 -27.08
N VAL A 7 17.76 -12.22 -25.81
CA VAL A 7 18.59 -12.67 -24.68
C VAL A 7 17.74 -13.56 -23.80
N ALA A 8 18.17 -14.81 -23.59
CA ALA A 8 17.42 -15.82 -22.85
C ALA A 8 18.10 -16.23 -21.53
N ASP A 9 19.35 -15.82 -21.31
CA ASP A 9 20.05 -16.05 -20.06
C ASP A 9 19.47 -15.14 -18.95
N PRO A 10 18.94 -15.69 -17.84
CA PRO A 10 18.27 -14.91 -16.80
C PRO A 10 19.13 -13.80 -16.20
N LYS A 11 20.44 -14.04 -16.04
CA LYS A 11 21.36 -13.04 -15.49
C LYS A 11 21.52 -11.86 -16.46
N THR A 12 21.78 -12.15 -17.72
CA THR A 12 21.93 -11.13 -18.76
C THR A 12 20.64 -10.32 -18.94
N VAL A 13 19.48 -10.96 -18.82
CA VAL A 13 18.18 -10.27 -18.84
C VAL A 13 18.04 -9.33 -17.63
N ALA A 14 18.37 -9.78 -16.43
CA ALA A 14 18.33 -8.97 -15.23
C ALA A 14 19.28 -7.75 -15.30
N ASP A 15 20.50 -7.97 -15.80
CA ASP A 15 21.50 -6.90 -15.98
C ASP A 15 21.01 -5.85 -16.99
N LEU A 16 20.43 -6.29 -18.12
CA LEU A 16 19.84 -5.38 -19.11
C LEU A 16 18.69 -4.56 -18.54
N PHE A 17 17.82 -5.17 -17.73
CA PHE A 17 16.77 -4.44 -17.04
C PHE A 17 17.35 -3.42 -16.06
N ALA A 18 18.34 -3.82 -15.24
CA ALA A 18 18.99 -2.93 -14.29
C ALA A 18 19.63 -1.73 -14.99
N GLU A 19 20.36 -1.94 -16.09
CA GLU A 19 20.96 -0.87 -16.90
C GLU A 19 19.90 0.05 -17.51
N HIS A 20 18.83 -0.52 -18.07
CA HIS A 20 17.74 0.24 -18.64
C HIS A 20 17.07 1.14 -17.59
N PHE A 21 16.67 0.57 -16.46
CA PHE A 21 16.04 1.34 -15.37
C PHE A 21 16.99 2.38 -14.77
N ALA A 22 18.29 2.06 -14.64
CA ALA A 22 19.29 3.04 -14.21
C ALA A 22 19.46 4.18 -15.21
N SER A 23 19.35 3.91 -16.52
CA SER A 23 19.39 4.95 -17.56
C SER A 23 18.18 5.90 -17.51
N VAL A 24 16.98 5.36 -17.29
CA VAL A 24 15.73 6.17 -17.18
C VAL A 24 15.66 6.90 -15.84
N SER A 25 16.17 6.28 -14.77
CA SER A 25 16.17 6.84 -13.41
C SER A 25 17.32 7.84 -13.16
N ARG A 26 18.26 7.98 -14.10
CA ARG A 26 19.33 8.98 -14.02
C ARG A 26 18.71 10.37 -14.05
N LYS A 27 18.82 11.07 -12.91
CA LYS A 27 18.32 12.44 -12.78
C LYS A 27 19.44 13.42 -13.04
N ASP A 28 19.16 14.41 -13.88
CA ASP A 28 20.11 15.47 -14.25
C ASP A 28 20.58 16.23 -13.01
N PRO A 29 21.90 16.29 -12.73
CA PRO A 29 22.47 17.09 -11.65
C PRO A 29 22.19 18.60 -11.77
N ALA A 30 21.90 19.11 -12.97
CA ALA A 30 21.58 20.51 -13.22
C ALA A 30 20.07 20.81 -13.18
N ALA A 31 19.22 19.78 -13.04
CA ALA A 31 17.78 19.99 -12.99
C ALA A 31 17.36 20.86 -11.78
N PRO A 32 16.32 21.70 -11.92
CA PRO A 32 15.71 22.40 -10.79
C PRO A 32 15.41 21.43 -9.65
N GLY A 33 15.90 21.73 -8.45
CA GLY A 33 15.73 20.88 -7.25
C GLY A 33 16.79 19.77 -7.07
N ALA A 34 17.77 19.61 -7.96
CA ALA A 34 18.84 18.60 -7.81
C ALA A 34 19.64 18.76 -6.50
N ARG A 35 19.99 20.00 -6.11
CA ARG A 35 20.66 20.31 -4.84
C ARG A 35 19.83 19.91 -3.62
N GLN A 36 18.54 20.24 -3.61
CA GLN A 36 17.62 19.87 -2.53
C GLN A 36 17.50 18.34 -2.40
N ARG A 37 17.44 17.64 -3.54
CA ARG A 37 17.38 16.18 -3.56
C ARG A 37 18.67 15.53 -3.05
N GLN A 38 19.84 16.05 -3.39
CA GLN A 38 21.11 15.57 -2.81
C GLN A 38 21.13 15.78 -1.29
N ARG A 39 20.69 16.95 -0.82
CA ARG A 39 20.57 17.25 0.62
C ARG A 39 19.61 16.30 1.34
N MET A 40 18.47 15.96 0.73
CA MET A 40 17.52 14.98 1.31
C MET A 40 18.07 13.55 1.29
N LYS A 41 18.84 13.17 0.26
CA LYS A 41 19.49 11.85 0.18
C LYS A 41 20.61 11.67 1.20
N SER A 42 21.29 12.75 1.59
CA SER A 42 22.32 12.73 2.64
C SER A 42 21.74 12.76 4.05
N LEU A 43 20.43 13.01 4.19
CA LEU A 43 19.75 12.90 5.47
C LEU A 43 19.52 11.41 5.75
N GLU A 44 19.94 10.93 6.92
CA GLU A 44 19.59 9.58 7.34
C GLU A 44 18.07 9.46 7.51
N VAL A 45 17.52 8.33 7.07
CA VAL A 45 16.11 8.02 7.28
C VAL A 45 15.95 7.68 8.76
N ASN A 46 15.26 8.55 9.49
CA ASN A 46 14.93 8.29 10.88
C ASN A 46 13.66 7.43 10.96
N PHE A 47 13.81 6.21 11.48
CA PHE A 47 12.70 5.27 11.73
C PHE A 47 12.17 5.35 13.18
N SER A 48 12.69 6.24 14.01
CA SER A 48 12.15 6.47 15.35
C SER A 48 10.74 7.04 15.25
N SER A 49 9.76 6.31 15.75
CA SER A 49 8.40 6.79 15.92
C SER A 49 8.03 6.70 17.40
N THR A 50 7.29 7.69 17.89
CA THR A 50 6.70 7.66 19.22
C THR A 50 5.40 6.84 19.26
N GLY A 51 4.92 6.36 18.10
CA GLY A 51 3.64 5.67 17.97
C GLY A 51 2.41 6.58 18.07
N GLY A 52 2.58 7.85 18.46
CA GLY A 52 1.49 8.81 18.66
C GLY A 52 1.01 9.52 17.39
N GLU A 53 1.40 9.02 16.22
CA GLU A 53 1.02 9.62 14.94
C GLU A 53 -0.48 9.46 14.69
N SER A 54 -1.09 10.42 14.00
CA SER A 54 -2.53 10.42 13.74
C SER A 54 -3.01 9.22 12.92
N TYR A 55 -2.12 8.57 12.16
CA TYR A 55 -2.43 7.36 11.40
C TYR A 55 -2.42 6.09 12.26
N ASN A 56 -1.95 6.15 13.51
CA ASN A 56 -1.94 5.01 14.45
C ASN A 56 -3.16 5.00 15.37
N VAL A 57 -4.06 5.98 15.25
CA VAL A 57 -5.31 6.01 16.04
C VAL A 57 -6.25 4.89 15.59
N PRO A 58 -7.20 4.47 16.45
CA PRO A 58 -8.19 3.47 16.06
C PRO A 58 -8.98 3.92 14.83
N PHE A 59 -9.25 2.96 13.95
CA PHE A 59 -10.15 3.13 12.82
C PHE A 59 -11.54 3.57 13.30
N SER A 60 -12.04 4.64 12.70
CA SER A 60 -13.28 5.29 13.11
C SER A 60 -14.50 4.76 12.34
N ALA A 61 -15.68 4.96 12.91
CA ALA A 61 -16.93 4.63 12.24
C ALA A 61 -17.13 5.42 10.92
N SER A 62 -16.67 6.67 10.86
CA SER A 62 -16.72 7.47 9.64
C SER A 62 -15.82 6.92 8.54
N GLU A 63 -14.63 6.45 8.89
CA GLU A 63 -13.71 5.85 7.93
C GLU A 63 -14.25 4.52 7.43
N LEU A 64 -14.82 3.67 8.30
CA LEU A 64 -15.47 2.43 7.86
C LEU A 64 -16.65 2.71 6.92
N ARG A 65 -17.51 3.69 7.22
CA ARG A 65 -18.61 4.08 6.30
C ARG A 65 -18.07 4.58 4.95
N THR A 66 -17.00 5.36 4.98
CA THR A 66 -16.38 5.93 3.77
C THR A 66 -15.66 4.87 2.94
N ALA A 67 -15.08 3.86 3.58
CA ALA A 67 -14.45 2.72 2.91
C ALA A 67 -15.52 1.84 2.24
N LEU A 68 -16.60 1.52 2.97
CA LEU A 68 -17.70 0.72 2.44
C LEU A 68 -18.42 1.43 1.28
N SER A 69 -18.59 2.76 1.32
CA SER A 69 -19.24 3.49 0.22
C SER A 69 -18.44 3.51 -1.08
N GLN A 70 -17.15 3.18 -1.04
CA GLN A 70 -16.28 3.07 -2.20
C GLN A 70 -16.21 1.64 -2.76
N CYS A 71 -16.78 0.66 -2.05
CA CYS A 71 -16.87 -0.71 -2.56
C CYS A 71 -17.91 -0.79 -3.68
N HIS A 72 -17.57 -1.52 -4.75
CA HIS A 72 -18.49 -1.85 -5.85
C HIS A 72 -18.85 -3.33 -5.79
N ASP A 73 -20.01 -3.67 -6.36
CA ASP A 73 -20.43 -5.06 -6.48
C ASP A 73 -19.43 -5.84 -7.35
N SER A 74 -18.67 -6.70 -6.68
CA SER A 74 -17.84 -7.72 -7.32
C SER A 74 -18.26 -9.10 -6.81
N SER A 75 -17.77 -10.15 -7.47
CA SER A 75 -18.10 -11.52 -7.06
C SER A 75 -17.67 -11.77 -5.60
N PRO A 76 -18.49 -12.46 -4.79
CA PRO A 76 -18.14 -12.81 -3.42
C PRO A 76 -16.80 -13.56 -3.33
N GLY A 77 -16.14 -13.44 -2.18
CA GLY A 77 -14.94 -14.22 -1.88
C GLY A 77 -15.25 -15.68 -1.58
N SER A 78 -14.27 -16.43 -1.08
CA SER A 78 -14.46 -17.82 -0.63
C SER A 78 -15.37 -17.97 0.60
N ASP A 79 -15.71 -16.85 1.23
CA ASP A 79 -16.68 -16.76 2.33
C ASP A 79 -18.13 -16.65 1.84
N ASP A 80 -18.34 -16.52 0.52
CA ASP A 80 -19.64 -16.27 -0.11
C ASP A 80 -20.37 -15.03 0.44
N ILE A 81 -19.64 -14.04 0.97
CA ILE A 81 -20.22 -12.78 1.47
C ILE A 81 -20.20 -11.71 0.38
N PRO A 82 -21.36 -11.28 -0.15
CA PRO A 82 -21.42 -10.20 -1.15
C PRO A 82 -21.19 -8.82 -0.50
N TYR A 83 -20.65 -7.87 -1.26
CA TYR A 83 -20.50 -6.48 -0.80
C TYR A 83 -21.82 -5.82 -0.37
N ALA A 84 -22.95 -6.21 -1.00
CA ALA A 84 -24.28 -5.78 -0.59
C ALA A 84 -24.60 -6.08 0.89
N PHE A 85 -24.10 -7.19 1.45
CA PHE A 85 -24.27 -7.49 2.88
C PHE A 85 -23.49 -6.51 3.74
N LEU A 86 -22.29 -6.12 3.32
CA LEU A 86 -21.48 -5.15 4.04
C LEU A 86 -22.07 -3.74 3.97
N LEU A 87 -22.68 -3.38 2.84
CA LEU A 87 -23.35 -2.09 2.64
C LEU A 87 -24.65 -1.96 3.45
N HIS A 88 -25.37 -3.06 3.64
CA HIS A 88 -26.71 -3.07 4.26
C HIS A 88 -26.76 -3.82 5.61
N MET A 89 -25.63 -3.97 6.29
CA MET A 89 -25.57 -4.60 7.60
C MET A 89 -26.30 -3.80 8.69
N SER A 90 -26.71 -4.47 9.76
CA SER A 90 -27.28 -3.81 10.93
C SER A 90 -26.23 -2.98 11.67
N ASP A 91 -26.66 -1.99 12.46
CA ASP A 91 -25.75 -1.19 13.30
C ASP A 91 -24.94 -2.08 14.26
N SER A 92 -25.53 -3.17 14.78
CA SER A 92 -24.83 -4.13 15.64
C SER A 92 -23.69 -4.84 14.91
N ALA A 93 -23.92 -5.30 13.68
CA ALA A 93 -22.90 -5.94 12.85
C ALA A 93 -21.82 -4.93 12.44
N PHE A 94 -22.21 -3.68 12.15
CA PHE A 94 -21.28 -2.60 11.85
C PHE A 94 -20.34 -2.30 13.03
N THR A 95 -20.89 -2.15 14.24
CA THR A 95 -20.07 -1.95 15.45
C THR A 95 -19.17 -3.15 15.73
N PHE A 96 -19.67 -4.37 15.54
CA PHE A 96 -18.87 -5.58 15.73
C PHE A 96 -17.69 -5.65 14.76
N LEU A 97 -17.92 -5.38 13.47
CA LEU A 97 -16.87 -5.35 12.46
C LEU A 97 -15.82 -4.27 12.75
N LEU A 98 -16.25 -3.06 13.14
CA LEU A 98 -15.35 -1.98 13.54
C LEU A 98 -14.46 -2.40 14.72
N ASN A 99 -15.04 -3.06 15.71
CA ASN A 99 -14.31 -3.54 16.88
C ASN A 99 -13.29 -4.62 16.51
N ILE A 100 -13.63 -5.53 15.58
CA ILE A 100 -12.68 -6.53 15.08
C ILE A 100 -11.47 -5.85 14.43
N TYR A 101 -11.69 -4.90 13.53
CA TYR A 101 -10.58 -4.20 12.87
C TYR A 101 -9.68 -3.48 13.87
N ASN A 102 -10.25 -2.78 14.83
CA ASN A 102 -9.49 -2.08 15.87
C ASN A 102 -8.77 -3.03 16.81
N MET A 103 -9.38 -4.18 17.13
CA MET A 103 -8.74 -5.21 17.93
C MET A 103 -7.51 -5.76 17.20
N ILE A 104 -7.65 -6.22 15.95
CA ILE A 104 -6.54 -6.73 15.14
C ILE A 104 -5.45 -5.68 14.98
N TRP A 105 -5.82 -4.42 14.74
CA TRP A 105 -4.86 -3.32 14.59
C TRP A 105 -4.02 -3.09 15.85
N HIS A 106 -4.63 -3.19 17.03
CA HIS A 106 -3.94 -2.95 18.29
C HIS A 106 -3.17 -4.17 18.82
N THR A 107 -3.70 -5.37 18.65
CA THR A 107 -3.13 -6.59 19.23
C THR A 107 -2.24 -7.34 18.24
N GLY A 108 -2.48 -7.20 16.94
CA GLY A 108 -1.91 -8.06 15.90
C GLY A 108 -2.48 -9.49 15.91
N GLU A 109 -3.49 -9.76 16.73
CA GLU A 109 -4.09 -11.08 16.90
C GLU A 109 -5.40 -11.20 16.12
N PHE A 110 -5.58 -12.33 15.46
CA PHE A 110 -6.83 -12.65 14.78
C PHE A 110 -7.82 -13.30 15.75
N PRO A 111 -9.15 -13.06 15.59
CA PRO A 111 -10.15 -13.77 16.35
C PRO A 111 -9.99 -15.29 16.19
N SER A 112 -10.27 -16.03 17.26
CA SER A 112 -10.36 -17.49 17.21
C SER A 112 -11.41 -17.89 16.17
N SER A 113 -11.09 -18.90 15.35
CA SER A 113 -12.03 -19.51 14.41
C SER A 113 -13.13 -20.31 15.11
#